data_AF-A0A844MA29-F1
#
_entry.id   AF-A0A844MA29-F1
#
_cell.length_a   1.000
_cell.length_b   1.000
_cell.length_c   1.000
_cell.angle_alpha   90.00
_cell.angle_beta   90.00
_cell.angle_gamma   90.00
#
_symmetry.space_group_name_H-M   'P 1'
#
loop_
_entity.id
_entity.type
_entity.pdbx_description
1 polymer ?
#
loop_
_entity_poly.entity_id
_entity_poly.type
_entity_poly.pdbx_seq_one_letter_code
_entity_poly.pdbx_strand_id
1 'polypeptide(L)' 'MGGTPLIGHEKSVVAVAFSPKGNWLATGGKDGTVRLWDKLNPDKPVIVVQGNTGEIKAITIDRTSRAYSWSRI' A
#
# COMPACT_ATOMS: atom_id res chain seq x y z
N MET A 1 -3.49 -24.51 -0.59
CA MET A 1 -2.38 -23.91 0.18
C MET A 1 -2.66 -22.42 0.31
N GLY A 2 -2.72 -21.88 1.53
CA GLY A 2 -2.98 -20.46 1.77
C GLY A 2 -1.68 -19.69 1.94
N GLY A 3 -1.68 -18.41 1.54
CA GLY A 3 -0.56 -17.50 1.81
C GLY A 3 -0.60 -16.95 3.24
N THR A 4 0.53 -16.43 3.72
CA THR A 4 0.62 -15.76 5.02
C THR A 4 -0.11 -14.41 4.97
N PRO A 5 -1.02 -14.11 5.91
CA PRO A 5 -1.74 -12.84 5.93
C PRO A 5 -0.81 -11.67 6.26
N LEU A 6 -1.05 -10.52 5.61
CA LEU A 6 -0.35 -9.28 5.88
C LEU A 6 -1.05 -8.54 7.01
N ILE A 7 -0.39 -8.43 8.16
CA ILE A 7 -0.96 -7.91 9.40
C ILE A 7 -0.45 -6.50 9.67
N GLY A 8 -1.34 -5.58 10.05
CA GLY A 8 -0.93 -4.28 10.57
C GLY A 8 -1.97 -3.17 10.47
N HIS A 9 -2.89 -3.21 9.52
CA HIS A 9 -3.97 -2.22 9.50
C HIS A 9 -4.87 -2.38 10.73
N GLU A 10 -5.19 -1.27 11.39
CA GLU A 10 -5.99 -1.26 12.63
C GLU A 10 -7.50 -1.13 12.34
N LYS A 11 -7.85 -0.78 11.09
CA LYS A 11 -9.22 -0.68 10.59
C LYS A 11 -9.32 -1.31 9.21
N SER A 12 -10.53 -1.33 8.64
CA SER A 12 -10.80 -1.92 7.32
C SER A 12 -9.83 -1.41 6.25
N VAL A 13 -9.23 -2.34 5.53
CA VAL A 13 -8.51 -2.06 4.27
C VAL A 13 -9.55 -1.75 3.21
N VAL A 14 -9.40 -0.60 2.54
CA VAL A 14 -10.34 -0.09 1.53
C VAL A 14 -9.73 0.06 0.16
N ALA A 15 -8.41 -0.04 0.04
CA ALA A 15 -7.70 0.09 -1.22
C ALA A 15 -6.52 -0.89 -1.31
N VAL A 16 -6.23 -1.38 -2.52
CA VAL A 16 -5.10 -2.26 -2.81
C VAL A 16 -4.52 -1.92 -4.18
N ALA A 17 -3.20 -1.93 -4.32
CA ALA A 17 -2.50 -1.72 -5.58
C ALA A 17 -1.22 -2.56 -5.68
N PHE A 18 -0.95 -3.14 -6.84
CA PHE A 18 0.29 -3.86 -7.12
C PHE A 18 1.23 -2.99 -7.96
N SER A 19 2.53 -3.06 -7.66
CA SER A 19 3.54 -2.53 -8.59
C SER A 19 3.49 -3.29 -9.92
N PRO A 20 3.80 -2.64 -11.06
CA PRO A 20 3.81 -3.31 -12.36
C PRO A 20 4.75 -4.53 -12.44
N LYS A 21 5.84 -4.52 -11.67
CA LYS A 21 6.78 -5.65 -11.55
C LYS A 21 6.37 -6.71 -10.53
N GLY A 22 5.33 -6.46 -9.73
CA GLY A 22 4.82 -7.40 -8.74
C GLY A 22 5.65 -7.54 -7.46
N ASN A 23 6.69 -6.71 -7.29
CA ASN A 23 7.60 -6.75 -6.14
C ASN A 23 7.04 -6.04 -4.91
N TRP A 24 6.21 -5.01 -5.14
CA TRP A 24 5.53 -4.27 -4.09
C TRP A 24 4.01 -4.41 -4.18
N LEU A 25 3.40 -4.43 -3.00
CA LEU A 25 1.97 -4.28 -2.78
C LEU A 25 1.76 -3.04 -1.90
N ALA A 26 0.76 -2.23 -2.22
CA ALA A 26 0.29 -1.12 -1.39
C ALA A 26 -1.12 -1.40 -0.90
N THR A 27 -1.40 -1.14 0.38
CA THR A 27 -2.73 -1.25 0.96
C THR A 27 -3.09 0.05 1.70
N GLY A 28 -4.32 0.54 1.53
CA GLY A 28 -4.84 1.72 2.21
C GLY A 28 -5.94 1.36 3.19
N GLY A 29 -5.87 1.88 4.42
CA GLY A 29 -6.82 1.57 5.50
C GLY A 29 -7.65 2.78 5.95
N LYS A 30 -8.83 2.50 6.53
CA LYS A 30 -9.62 3.51 7.27
C LYS A 30 -8.94 4.01 8.54
N ASP A 31 -7.80 3.42 8.89
CA ASP A 31 -6.88 3.91 9.93
C ASP A 31 -6.08 5.14 9.47
N GLY A 32 -6.29 5.60 8.23
CA GLY A 32 -5.63 6.79 7.68
C GLY A 32 -4.19 6.51 7.22
N THR A 33 -3.84 5.24 7.08
CA THR A 33 -2.49 4.81 6.68
C THR A 33 -2.48 4.13 5.32
N VAL A 34 -1.33 4.24 4.66
CA VAL A 34 -0.93 3.37 3.56
C VAL A 34 0.23 2.51 4.03
N ARG A 35 0.17 1.22 3.76
CA ARG A 35 1.25 0.26 4.03
C ARG A 35 1.81 -0.26 2.73
N LEU A 36 3.14 -0.27 2.60
CA LEU A 36 3.85 -0.88 1.48
C LEU A 36 4.54 -2.16 1.93
N TRP A 37 4.31 -3.24 1.18
CA TRP A 37 4.78 -4.58 1.46
C TRP A 37 5.73 -5.03 0.35
N ASP A 38 6.94 -5.44 0.73
CA ASP A 38 7.89 -6.07 -0.18
C ASP A 38 7.57 -7.58 -0.28
N LYS A 39 7.06 -8.01 -1.43
CA LYS A 39 6.74 -9.43 -1.66
C LYS A 39 7.98 -10.30 -1.83
N LEU A 40 9.10 -9.72 -2.24
CA LEU A 40 10.35 -10.45 -2.43
C LEU A 40 11.12 -10.59 -1.11
N ASN A 41 10.89 -9.67 -0.17
CA ASN A 41 11.56 -9.66 1.13
C ASN A 41 10.52 -9.47 2.25
N PRO A 42 9.74 -10.52 2.59
CA PRO A 42 8.70 -10.42 3.62
C PRO A 42 9.25 -10.09 5.03
N ASP A 43 10.55 -10.33 5.27
CA ASP A 43 11.22 -9.99 6.52
C ASP A 43 11.55 -8.50 6.65
N LYS A 44 11.44 -7.73 5.56
CA LYS A 44 11.69 -6.28 5.62
C LYS A 44 10.56 -5.58 6.36
N PRO A 45 10.88 -4.50 7.11
CA PRO A 45 9.87 -3.68 7.74
C PRO A 45 8.86 -3.13 6.73
N VAL A 46 7.59 -3.19 7.08
CA VAL A 46 6.50 -2.57 6.34
C VAL A 46 6.66 -1.06 6.42
N ILE A 47 6.65 -0.39 5.27
CA ILE A 47 6.69 1.07 5.25
C ILE A 47 5.27 1.58 5.50
N VAL A 48 5.11 2.39 6.54
CA VAL A 48 3.83 3.02 6.89
C VAL A 48 3.88 4.49 6.53
N VAL A 49 2.97 4.93 5.67
CA VAL A 49 2.79 6.32 5.28
C VAL A 49 1.50 6.84 5.91
N GLN A 50 1.61 7.89 6.72
CA GLN A 50 0.49 8.54 7.41
C GLN A 50 0.07 9.82 6.68
N GLY A 51 -1.18 10.28 6.89
CA GLY A 51 -1.64 11.59 6.42
C GLY A 51 -2.34 11.60 5.05
N ASN A 52 -2.59 10.45 4.44
CA ASN A 52 -3.36 10.35 3.20
C ASN A 52 -4.87 10.26 3.52
N THR A 53 -5.50 11.40 3.85
CA THR A 53 -6.93 11.48 4.26
C THR A 53 -7.90 11.61 3.07
N GLY A 54 -7.71 10.82 2.01
CA GLY A 54 -8.59 10.78 0.84
C GLY A 54 -8.61 9.40 0.17
N GLU A 55 -9.66 9.10 -0.57
CA GLU A 55 -9.85 7.83 -1.29
C GLU A 55 -8.66 7.60 -2.24
N ILE A 56 -7.74 6.69 -1.88
CA ILE A 56 -6.59 6.36 -2.73
C ILE A 56 -7.08 5.47 -3.87
N LYS A 57 -7.46 6.10 -4.98
CA LYS A 57 -7.98 5.41 -6.17
C LYS A 57 -6.89 4.73 -7.01
N ALA A 58 -5.62 5.12 -6.84
CA ALA A 58 -4.47 4.40 -7.39
C ALA A 58 -3.18 4.91 -6.74
N ILE A 59 -2.33 3.99 -6.26
CA ILE A 59 -0.90 4.27 -6.06
C ILE A 59 -0.22 3.69 -7.30
N THR A 60 0.15 4.56 -8.23
CA THR A 60 1.07 4.16 -9.30
C THR A 60 2.48 4.24 -8.74
N ILE A 61 3.17 3.11 -8.66
CA ILE A 61 4.62 3.08 -8.52
C ILE A 61 5.12 3.12 -9.96
N ASP A 62 5.53 4.30 -10.45
CA ASP A 62 6.05 4.41 -11.82
C ASP A 62 7.38 3.62 -11.97
N ARG A 63 7.84 3.40 -13.21
CA ARG A 63 9.10 2.67 -13.55
C ARG A 63 10.36 3.21 -12.82
N THR A 64 10.28 4.37 -12.16
CA THR A 64 11.31 5.06 -11.36
C THR A 64 11.05 5.06 -9.85
N SER A 65 10.05 4.33 -9.35
CA SER A 65 9.73 4.20 -7.91
C SER A 65 9.14 5.45 -7.22
N ARG A 66 8.52 6.39 -7.95
CA ARG A 66 7.79 7.52 -7.34
C ARG A 66 6.33 7.18 -7.07
N ALA A 67 5.84 7.54 -5.89
CA ALA A 67 4.43 7.46 -5.50
C ALA A 67 3.79 8.84 -5.60
N TYR A 68 2.63 8.94 -6.27
CA TYR A 68 1.84 10.17 -6.35
C TYR A 68 0.46 9.92 -5.75
N SER A 69 0.02 10.83 -4.87
CA SER A 69 -1.36 10.89 -4.35
C SER A 69 -2.11 12.02 -5.05
N TRP A 70 -3.31 11.76 -5.57
CA TRP A 70 -4.19 12.81 -6.09
C TRP A 70 -5.49 12.87 -5.29
N SER A 71 -5.88 14.08 -4.93
CA SER A 71 -7.19 14.42 -4.37
C SER A 71 -7.85 15.35 -5.38
N ARG A 72 -9.08 15.06 -5.78
CA ARG A 72 -9.95 16.05 -6.43
C ARG A 72 -11.07 16.35 -5.43
N ILE A 73 -11.23 17.65 -5.14
CA ILE A 73 -12.41 18.24 -4.51
C ILE A 73 -13.63 17.90 -5.36
#